data_AF-A0A9D4TAB6-F1
#
_entry.id   AF-A0A9D4TAB6-F1
#
_cell.length_a   1.000
_cell.length_b   1.000
_cell.length_c   1.000
_cell.angle_alpha   90.00
_cell.angle_beta   90.00
_cell.angle_gamma   90.00
#
_symmetry.space_group_name_H-M   'P 1'
#
loop_
_entity.id
_entity.type
_entity.pdbx_description
1 polymer ?
#
loop_
_entity_poly.entity_id
_entity_poly.type
_entity_poly.pdbx_seq_one_letter_code
_entity_poly.pdbx_strand_id
1 'polypeptide(L)'
;MATALSFADDNPVSEEDEADAPSYVGQEGGQVELPCTVLHARDAATQASPVRVEWHRRDDTDPEPVYAVYFSGRANLMQGRHQPRKDWSPRAYFAVLGSPAALKVKALGLADAGVYTCRVTRSDGSVQASIVRLSVLGERLTS
;
A
#
# COMPACT_ATOMS: atom_id res chain seq x y z
N MET A 1 38.80 1.02 -19.14
CA MET A 1 37.60 1.75 -19.58
C MET A 1 36.58 1.69 -18.45
N ALA A 2 36.05 2.84 -18.05
CA ALA A 2 35.36 3.07 -16.79
C ALA A 2 33.84 2.83 -16.89
N THR A 3 33.33 2.17 -15.85
CA THR A 3 32.05 2.36 -15.14
C THR A 3 30.74 2.23 -15.93
N ALA A 4 30.06 1.11 -15.71
CA ALA A 4 28.62 1.00 -15.88
C ALA A 4 27.90 1.70 -14.71
N LEU A 5 26.96 2.59 -15.02
CA LEU A 5 26.06 3.23 -14.07
C LEU A 5 24.91 2.25 -13.76
N SER A 6 24.83 1.76 -12.53
CA SER A 6 23.66 1.03 -12.03
C SER A 6 22.72 2.03 -11.32
N PHE A 7 21.65 2.43 -12.01
CA PHE A 7 20.48 3.05 -11.37
C PHE A 7 19.39 1.98 -11.25
N ALA A 8 19.30 1.38 -10.08
CA ALA A 8 18.11 0.70 -9.58
C ALA A 8 18.21 0.69 -8.06
N ASP A 9 17.86 1.81 -7.43
CA ASP A 9 17.58 1.87 -5.99
C ASP A 9 16.18 1.28 -5.76
N ASP A 10 15.99 0.02 -6.15
CA ASP A 10 14.90 -0.80 -5.63
C ASP A 10 15.56 -1.63 -4.54
N ASN A 11 15.71 -1.03 -3.35
CA ASN A 11 16.06 -1.79 -2.15
C ASN A 11 14.93 -2.82 -1.96
N PRO A 12 15.15 -4.10 -2.27
CA PRO A 12 14.10 -5.08 -2.12
C PRO A 12 13.85 -5.20 -0.63
N VAL A 13 12.61 -4.97 -0.20
CA VAL A 13 12.26 -5.17 1.20
C VAL A 13 12.62 -6.62 1.56
N SER A 14 13.52 -6.77 2.52
CA SER A 14 14.19 -8.02 2.90
C SER A 14 13.15 -9.08 3.24
N GLU A 15 13.43 -10.36 2.95
CA GLU A 15 12.54 -11.47 3.35
C GLU A 15 12.28 -11.50 4.86
N GLU A 16 13.23 -10.98 5.64
CA GLU A 16 13.14 -10.80 7.09
C GLU A 16 12.12 -9.73 7.51
N ASP A 17 11.99 -8.64 6.74
CA ASP A 17 10.99 -7.58 6.99
C ASP A 17 9.55 -8.05 6.69
N GLU A 18 9.40 -9.10 5.87
CA GLU A 18 8.10 -9.72 5.60
C GLU A 18 7.65 -10.66 6.73
N ALA A 19 8.61 -11.29 7.42
CA ALA A 19 8.32 -12.18 8.54
C ALA A 19 7.82 -11.39 9.78
N ASP A 20 8.28 -10.16 9.96
CA ASP A 20 7.85 -9.26 11.04
C ASP A 20 6.73 -8.29 10.62
N ALA A 21 6.21 -8.41 9.39
CA ALA A 21 5.17 -7.53 8.92
C ALA A 21 3.89 -7.66 9.78
N PRO A 22 3.27 -6.54 10.22
CA PRO A 22 2.06 -6.57 11.02
C PRO A 22 0.92 -7.25 10.25
N SER A 23 0.23 -8.17 10.93
CA SER A 23 -0.89 -8.93 10.36
C SER A 23 -2.23 -8.31 10.74
N TYR A 24 -3.09 -8.17 9.74
CA TYR A 24 -4.46 -7.70 9.86
C TYR A 24 -5.40 -8.82 9.46
N VAL A 25 -6.47 -9.02 10.23
CA VAL A 25 -7.43 -10.10 10.01
C VAL A 25 -8.76 -9.49 9.60
N GLY A 26 -9.27 -9.93 8.46
CA GLY A 26 -10.62 -9.66 8.00
C GLY A 26 -11.46 -10.93 7.95
N GLN A 27 -12.77 -10.78 7.93
CA GLN A 27 -13.71 -11.88 7.70
C GLN A 27 -14.19 -11.84 6.25
N GLU A 28 -14.40 -12.99 5.64
CA GLU A 28 -15.03 -13.09 4.31
C GLU A 28 -16.37 -12.34 4.28
N GLY A 29 -16.62 -11.59 3.20
CA GLY A 29 -17.75 -10.65 3.07
C GLY A 29 -17.62 -9.36 3.89
N GLY A 30 -16.69 -9.31 4.85
CA GLY A 30 -16.45 -8.19 5.74
C GLY A 30 -15.59 -7.07 5.14
N GLN A 31 -14.97 -6.29 6.02
CA GLN A 31 -14.06 -5.21 5.66
C GLN A 31 -12.78 -5.25 6.50
N VAL A 32 -11.69 -4.73 5.96
CA VAL A 32 -10.41 -4.56 6.67
C VAL A 32 -9.79 -3.21 6.31
N GLU A 33 -8.94 -2.73 7.21
CA GLU A 33 -8.11 -1.55 6.99
C GLU A 33 -6.65 -1.98 7.04
N LEU A 34 -5.90 -1.64 6.00
CA LEU A 34 -4.47 -1.91 5.85
C LEU A 34 -3.70 -0.59 6.01
N PRO A 35 -3.08 -0.34 7.17
CA PRO A 35 -2.30 0.86 7.44
C PRO A 35 -1.09 1.04 6.52
N CYS A 36 -0.91 2.26 6.03
CA CYS A 36 0.34 2.72 5.44
C CYS A 36 1.08 3.60 6.46
N THR A 37 1.95 2.98 7.25
CA THR A 37 2.64 3.65 8.38
C THR A 37 3.70 4.65 7.92
N VAL A 38 4.22 4.50 6.70
CA VAL A 38 5.19 5.42 6.09
C VAL A 38 4.56 6.67 5.47
N LEU A 39 3.23 6.73 5.35
CA LEU A 39 2.55 7.91 4.83
C LEU A 39 2.41 8.97 5.92
N HIS A 40 3.17 10.06 5.73
CA HIS A 40 3.07 11.28 6.52
C HIS A 40 2.89 12.47 5.58
N ALA A 41 2.24 13.55 6.06
CA ALA A 41 2.03 14.76 5.27
C ALA A 41 3.35 15.41 4.81
N ARG A 42 4.40 15.24 5.60
CA ARG A 42 5.77 15.69 5.36
C ARG A 42 6.74 14.62 5.84
N ASP A 43 7.79 14.39 5.09
CA ASP A 43 8.95 13.68 5.61
C ASP A 43 9.62 14.49 6.73
N ALA A 44 9.99 13.83 7.84
CA ALA A 44 10.56 14.52 8.98
C ALA A 44 11.95 15.11 8.68
N ALA A 45 12.75 14.43 7.85
CA ALA A 45 14.12 14.82 7.52
C ALA A 45 14.15 15.82 6.35
N THR A 46 13.40 15.57 5.28
CA THR A 46 13.50 16.37 4.04
C THR A 46 12.37 17.37 3.86
N GLN A 47 11.31 17.32 4.68
CA GLN A 47 10.07 18.10 4.50
C GLN A 47 9.36 17.84 3.15
N ALA A 48 9.76 16.81 2.42
CA ALA A 48 9.14 16.44 1.16
C ALA A 48 7.69 15.97 1.38
N SER A 49 6.79 16.38 0.50
CA SER A 49 5.40 15.91 0.52
C SER A 49 5.26 14.63 -0.28
N PRO A 50 4.32 13.73 0.08
CA PRO A 50 3.94 12.62 -0.77
C PRO A 50 3.33 13.15 -2.08
N VAL A 51 3.76 12.57 -3.21
CA VAL A 51 3.21 12.84 -4.54
C VAL A 51 2.48 11.64 -5.12
N ARG A 52 2.82 10.43 -4.65
CA ARG A 52 2.18 9.19 -5.07
C ARG A 52 2.19 8.16 -3.95
N VAL A 53 1.07 7.47 -3.78
CA VAL A 53 0.92 6.32 -2.88
C VAL A 53 0.40 5.15 -3.71
N GLU A 54 1.10 4.02 -3.66
CA GLU A 54 0.80 2.83 -4.43
C GLU A 54 0.74 1.62 -3.51
N TRP A 55 -0.32 0.83 -3.64
CA TRP A 55 -0.46 -0.45 -2.96
C TRP A 55 -0.21 -1.56 -3.97
N HIS A 56 0.78 -2.39 -3.70
CA HIS A 56 1.09 -3.58 -4.49
C HIS A 56 0.84 -4.82 -3.65
N ARG A 57 0.41 -5.89 -4.33
CA ARG A 57 0.34 -7.22 -3.77
C ARG A 57 1.59 -7.99 -4.21
N ARG A 58 2.34 -8.58 -3.27
CA ARG A 58 3.67 -9.18 -3.54
C ARG A 58 3.61 -10.41 -4.44
N ASP A 59 2.58 -11.23 -4.29
CA ASP A 59 2.33 -12.43 -5.10
C ASP A 59 1.56 -12.16 -6.39
N ASP A 60 1.31 -10.88 -6.71
CA ASP A 60 0.63 -10.51 -7.94
C ASP A 60 1.61 -10.52 -9.13
N THR A 61 1.19 -11.16 -10.22
CA THR A 61 1.96 -11.17 -11.47
C THR A 61 1.75 -9.89 -12.28
N ASP A 62 0.68 -9.14 -12.01
CA ASP A 62 0.42 -7.85 -12.65
C ASP A 62 1.28 -6.76 -11.99
N PRO A 63 2.13 -6.05 -12.74
CA PRO A 63 2.92 -4.95 -12.19
C PRO A 63 2.05 -3.74 -11.78
N GLU A 64 0.79 -3.65 -12.23
CA GLU A 64 -0.11 -2.56 -11.85
C GLU A 64 -0.48 -2.63 -10.35
N PRO A 65 -0.38 -1.52 -9.60
CA PRO A 65 -0.81 -1.48 -8.21
C PRO A 65 -2.30 -1.83 -8.07
N VAL A 66 -2.66 -2.55 -7.02
CA VAL A 66 -4.07 -2.82 -6.69
C VAL A 66 -4.85 -1.52 -6.40
N TYR A 67 -4.13 -0.50 -5.93
CA TYR A 67 -4.66 0.83 -5.68
C TYR A 67 -3.56 1.89 -5.77
N ALA A 68 -3.83 3.00 -6.46
CA ALA A 68 -2.93 4.14 -6.50
C ALA A 68 -3.65 5.46 -6.16
N VAL A 69 -2.91 6.39 -5.56
CA VAL A 69 -3.34 7.78 -5.35
C VAL A 69 -2.24 8.72 -5.81
N TYR A 70 -2.60 9.66 -6.68
CA TYR A 70 -1.69 10.69 -7.19
C TYR A 70 -2.08 12.05 -6.62
N PHE A 71 -1.16 12.73 -5.95
CA PHE A 71 -1.40 14.07 -5.40
C PHE A 71 -0.90 15.13 -6.37
N SER A 72 -1.69 16.16 -6.63
CA SER A 72 -1.40 17.23 -7.60
C SER A 72 -0.37 18.28 -7.14
N GLY A 73 0.35 18.04 -6.04
CA GLY A 73 1.37 18.94 -5.50
C GLY A 73 0.81 20.05 -4.59
N ARG A 74 1.57 20.34 -3.53
CA ARG A 74 1.22 21.12 -2.31
C ARG A 74 0.14 20.48 -1.44
N ALA A 75 0.53 19.45 -0.68
CA ALA A 75 -0.03 18.98 0.60
C ALA A 75 -1.55 18.73 0.71
N ASN A 76 -2.35 18.93 -0.34
CA ASN A 76 -3.77 18.66 -0.29
C ASN A 76 -4.02 17.18 -0.56
N LEU A 77 -3.71 16.39 0.46
CA LEU A 77 -3.96 14.96 0.55
C LEU A 77 -5.42 14.59 0.27
N MET A 78 -6.35 15.54 0.39
CA MET A 78 -7.78 15.33 0.12
C MET A 78 -8.15 15.34 -1.37
N GLN A 79 -7.28 15.89 -2.22
CA GLN A 79 -7.53 16.03 -3.66
C GLN A 79 -6.72 15.02 -4.48
N GLY A 80 -6.25 13.95 -3.83
CA GLY A 80 -5.59 12.85 -4.52
C GLY A 80 -6.49 12.27 -5.61
N ARG A 81 -5.95 12.04 -6.81
CA ARG A 81 -6.65 11.27 -7.84
C ARG A 81 -6.50 9.80 -7.48
N HIS A 82 -7.61 9.17 -7.11
CA HIS A 82 -7.68 7.76 -6.77
C HIS A 82 -7.84 6.91 -8.04
N GLN A 83 -7.07 5.84 -8.13
CA GLN A 83 -7.07 4.89 -9.24
C GLN A 83 -7.01 3.46 -8.68
N PRO A 84 -8.16 2.88 -8.30
CA PRO A 84 -8.24 1.45 -8.00
C PRO A 84 -8.04 0.63 -9.27
N ARG A 85 -7.39 -0.53 -9.16
CA ARG A 85 -7.38 -1.52 -10.24
C ARG A 85 -8.79 -2.07 -10.46
N LYS A 86 -9.06 -2.58 -11.67
CA LYS A 86 -10.41 -2.97 -12.10
C LYS A 86 -11.07 -4.02 -11.18
N ASP A 87 -10.31 -5.01 -10.72
CA ASP A 87 -10.72 -6.08 -9.79
C ASP A 87 -10.85 -5.62 -8.32
N TRP A 88 -10.32 -4.44 -8.00
CA TRP A 88 -10.41 -3.81 -6.68
C TRP A 88 -11.46 -2.69 -6.62
N SER A 89 -11.93 -2.21 -7.77
CA SER A 89 -13.02 -1.23 -7.86
C SER A 89 -14.39 -1.94 -7.83
N PRO A 90 -15.39 -1.44 -7.08
CA PRO A 90 -15.39 -0.25 -6.22
C PRO A 90 -15.08 -0.57 -4.74
N ARG A 91 -14.70 -1.82 -4.43
CA ARG A 91 -14.63 -2.35 -3.06
C ARG A 91 -13.43 -1.83 -2.26
N ALA A 92 -12.41 -1.30 -2.93
CA ALA A 92 -11.22 -0.73 -2.34
C ALA A 92 -11.24 0.81 -2.40
N TYR A 93 -10.83 1.45 -1.32
CA TYR A 93 -10.67 2.90 -1.26
C TYR A 93 -9.63 3.30 -0.22
N PHE A 94 -8.91 4.40 -0.47
CA PHE A 94 -7.84 4.83 0.41
C PHE A 94 -8.28 5.99 1.32
N ALA A 95 -8.20 5.77 2.63
CA ALA A 95 -8.57 6.75 3.65
C ALA A 95 -7.35 7.56 4.09
N VAL A 96 -7.14 8.69 3.42
CA VAL A 96 -5.93 9.51 3.59
C VAL A 96 -5.85 10.24 4.95
N LEU A 97 -7.01 10.58 5.54
CA LEU A 97 -7.08 11.29 6.83
C LEU A 97 -6.96 10.38 8.06
N GLY A 98 -6.85 9.07 7.88
CA GLY A 98 -6.59 8.17 9.00
C GLY A 98 -5.23 8.47 9.64
N SER A 99 -5.10 8.19 10.94
CA SER A 99 -3.80 8.17 11.62
C SER A 99 -3.58 6.77 12.19
N PRO A 100 -2.92 5.85 11.47
CA PRO A 100 -2.31 6.03 10.13
C PRO A 100 -3.34 6.02 8.99
N ALA A 101 -2.95 6.55 7.83
CA ALA A 101 -3.74 6.44 6.60
C ALA A 101 -3.80 4.97 6.18
N ALA A 102 -4.92 4.51 5.61
CA ALA A 102 -5.13 3.09 5.36
C ALA A 102 -5.86 2.82 4.04
N LEU A 103 -5.47 1.72 3.37
CA LEU A 103 -6.27 1.12 2.32
C LEU A 103 -7.41 0.33 2.96
N LYS A 104 -8.64 0.71 2.66
CA LYS A 104 -9.83 0.00 3.12
C LYS A 104 -10.34 -0.89 2.00
N VAL A 105 -10.63 -2.13 2.35
CA VAL A 105 -11.13 -3.15 1.43
C VAL A 105 -12.41 -3.71 2.00
N LYS A 106 -13.50 -3.62 1.23
CA LYS A 106 -14.82 -4.18 1.57
C LYS A 106 -15.06 -5.46 0.78
N ALA A 107 -16.07 -6.22 1.21
CA ALA A 107 -16.49 -7.47 0.58
C ALA A 107 -15.27 -8.38 0.34
N LEU A 108 -14.54 -8.67 1.42
CA LEU A 108 -13.33 -9.49 1.37
C LEU A 108 -13.65 -10.88 0.84
N GLY A 109 -12.83 -11.37 -0.08
CA GLY A 109 -12.79 -12.78 -0.48
C GLY A 109 -11.56 -13.46 0.09
N LEU A 110 -11.59 -14.79 0.22
CA LEU A 110 -10.42 -15.56 0.68
C LEU A 110 -9.17 -15.32 -0.18
N ALA A 111 -9.36 -15.05 -1.47
CA ALA A 111 -8.28 -14.74 -2.41
C ALA A 111 -7.59 -13.40 -2.12
N ASP A 112 -8.17 -12.52 -1.30
CA ASP A 112 -7.54 -11.26 -0.92
C ASP A 112 -6.44 -11.44 0.12
N ALA A 113 -6.39 -12.59 0.79
CA ALA A 113 -5.32 -12.90 1.72
C ALA A 113 -3.96 -12.86 0.98
N GLY A 114 -2.97 -12.25 1.61
CA GLY A 114 -1.67 -12.04 0.98
C GLY A 114 -0.84 -10.96 1.67
N VAL A 115 0.30 -10.64 1.08
CA VAL A 115 1.22 -9.61 1.57
C VAL A 115 1.13 -8.40 0.66
N TYR A 116 0.95 -7.25 1.29
CA TYR A 116 0.76 -5.98 0.61
C TYR A 116 1.86 -5.00 0.99
N THR A 117 2.33 -4.25 0.00
CA THR A 117 3.32 -3.19 0.18
C THR A 117 2.69 -1.84 -0.14
N CYS A 118 2.67 -0.94 0.84
CA CYS A 118 2.42 0.48 0.59
C CYS A 118 3.74 1.14 0.19
N ARG A 119 3.82 1.72 -1.01
CA ARG A 119 4.95 2.53 -1.47
C ARG A 119 4.53 4.00 -1.52
N VAL A 120 5.32 4.87 -0.93
CA VAL A 120 5.11 6.33 -0.92
C VAL A 120 6.27 6.99 -1.64
N THR A 121 6.00 7.57 -2.80
CA THR A 121 6.96 8.42 -3.51
C THR A 121 6.74 9.87 -3.10
N ARG A 122 7.82 10.59 -2.79
CA ARG A 122 7.78 11.99 -2.38
C ARG A 122 8.32 12.95 -3.43
N SER A 123 8.08 14.24 -3.21
CA SER A 123 8.45 15.33 -4.11
C SER A 123 9.95 15.50 -4.32
N ASP A 124 10.78 14.99 -3.41
CA ASP A 124 12.24 14.98 -3.52
C ASP A 124 12.78 13.72 -4.24
N GLY A 125 11.88 12.84 -4.70
CA GLY A 125 12.23 11.57 -5.33
C GLY A 125 12.46 10.43 -4.35
N SER A 126 12.44 10.68 -3.04
CA SER A 126 12.56 9.60 -2.05
C SER A 126 11.37 8.66 -2.10
N VAL A 127 11.64 7.37 -1.89
CA VAL A 127 10.63 6.32 -1.81
C VAL A 127 10.74 5.63 -0.47
N GLN A 128 9.62 5.49 0.23
CA GLN A 128 9.52 4.68 1.44
C GLN A 128 8.44 3.63 1.26
N ALA A 129 8.64 2.48 1.90
CA ALA A 129 7.69 1.38 1.83
C ALA A 129 7.39 0.80 3.21
N SER A 130 6.15 0.32 3.40
CA SER A 130 5.77 -0.51 4.56
C SER A 130 5.05 -1.76 4.07
N ILE A 131 5.32 -2.89 4.70
CA ILE A 131 4.66 -4.16 4.41
C ILE A 131 3.60 -4.45 5.47
N VAL A 132 2.48 -5.03 5.03
CA VAL A 132 1.43 -5.58 5.90
C VAL A 132 0.97 -6.93 5.37
N ARG A 133 0.54 -7.81 6.27
CA ARG A 133 -0.06 -9.10 5.91
C ARG A 133 -1.57 -9.06 6.13
N LEU A 134 -2.35 -9.49 5.15
CA LEU A 134 -3.80 -9.67 5.27
C LEU A 134 -4.12 -11.16 5.37
N SER A 135 -4.82 -11.54 6.42
CA SER A 135 -5.46 -12.85 6.56
C SER A 135 -6.97 -12.71 6.46
N VAL A 136 -7.63 -13.56 5.69
CA VAL A 136 -9.10 -13.58 5.56
C VAL A 136 -9.62 -14.89 6.15
N LEU A 137 -10.48 -14.78 7.16
CA LEU A 137 -11.14 -15.93 7.78
C LEU A 137 -12.49 -16.17 7.10
N GLY A 138 -12.67 -17.38 6.55
CA GLY A 138 -13.97 -17.84 6.08
C GLY A 138 -14.92 -18.18 7.23
N GLU A 139 -16.23 -18.14 6.99
CA GLU A 139 -17.18 -18.70 7.96
C GLU A 139 -16.92 -20.21 8.12
N ARG A 140 -16.59 -20.61 9.35
CA ARG A 140 -16.58 -22.03 9.69
C ARG A 140 -18.04 -22.47 9.76
N LEU A 141 -18.51 -23.23 8.77
CA LEU A 141 -19.77 -23.97 8.90
C LEU A 141 -19.62 -24.96 10.06
N THR A 142 -20.04 -24.56 11.27
CA THR A 142 -20.25 -25.52 12.35
C THR A 142 -21.50 -26.31 11.99
N SER A 143 -21.27 -27.51 11.44
CA SER A 143 -22.29 -28.55 11.31
C SER A 143 -22.78 -29.04 12.67
#